data_AF-A0A1S3LP62-F1
#
_entry.id   AF-A0A1S3LP62-F1
#
_cell.length_a   1.000
_cell.length_b   1.000
_cell.length_c   1.000
_cell.angle_alpha   90.00
_cell.angle_beta   90.00
_cell.angle_gamma   90.00
#
_symmetry.space_group_name_H-M   'P 1'
#
loop_
_entity.id
_entity.type
_entity.pdbx_description
1 polymer ?
#
loop_
_entity_poly.entity_id
_entity_poly.type
_entity_poly.pdbx_seq_one_letter_code
_entity_poly.pdbx_strand_id
1 'polypeptide(L)'
;MSIANAAAQAMLSDALLRDGAGGNHIGHLELELPLDRVIKFVCVGLPLLLVSMAFAREISIGPQISCFPPNNFTARQAAYVDTYCWDSLMHHEFDTDGNFEERSLWVHKIFPYSLLAMTMMMYLPALIWRFLVMPSLGSDLLFIIDELDKSYNRSVRLAQSILEMRQNTQNPLTFQAELERAKRKRYFEYPLLERYMQSKQGSYFLVSMLFLRGFLLLTFMSAACLYLVYFHLSAFLQDEFSCFVRTGLLRDQNWVPELVQCKMTGQLVFQVISVANGAIYVLLVPIVLFSLVRLFCWDTTLLSVYEVLPALGLNSGRKLGCPLNDLNVLLLFLRANVVHLQSYGRLRAICSLAPPQIGKGNGMKGVRMLTAEEIEERAEMAQELEEDVEELQEEGKLNLVDIMTILGAARGNAVNCTESRPLVQENMSLEPNHQGYHELKETASCKND
;
A
#
# COMPACT_ATOMS: atom_id res chain seq x y z
N MET A 1 -26.86 27.75 36.27
CA MET A 1 -26.11 26.76 35.48
C MET A 1 -24.63 26.92 35.81
N SER A 2 -23.91 25.84 36.12
CA SER A 2 -22.48 25.89 36.43
C SER A 2 -21.65 26.24 35.19
N ILE A 3 -20.60 27.05 35.35
CA ILE A 3 -19.65 27.42 34.28
C ILE A 3 -18.99 26.16 33.68
N ALA A 4 -18.72 25.15 34.52
CA ALA A 4 -18.16 23.88 34.07
C ALA A 4 -19.09 23.14 33.09
N ASN A 5 -20.41 23.28 33.27
CA ASN A 5 -21.39 22.67 32.38
C ASN A 5 -21.42 23.34 31.00
N ALA A 6 -21.45 24.67 30.98
CA ALA A 6 -21.40 25.43 29.73
C ALA A 6 -20.11 25.13 28.94
N ALA A 7 -18.98 24.99 29.65
CA ALA A 7 -17.70 24.59 29.06
C ALA A 7 -17.74 23.16 28.49
N ALA A 8 -18.26 22.19 29.24
CA ALA A 8 -18.37 20.80 28.78
C ALA A 8 -19.28 20.66 27.55
N GLN A 9 -20.42 21.36 27.53
CA GLN A 9 -21.34 21.34 26.40
C GLN A 9 -20.75 22.01 25.16
N ALA A 10 -20.00 23.11 25.34
CA ALA A 10 -19.27 23.77 24.26
C ALA A 10 -18.17 22.87 23.68
N MET A 11 -17.36 22.22 24.54
CA MET A 11 -16.32 21.27 24.12
C MET A 11 -16.89 20.08 23.33
N LEU A 12 -18.03 19.53 23.77
CA LEU A 12 -18.73 18.47 23.06
C LEU A 12 -19.34 18.91 21.73
N SER A 13 -19.80 20.15 21.64
CA SER A 13 -20.32 20.71 20.39
C SER A 13 -19.21 20.91 19.36
N ASP A 14 -17.99 21.24 19.80
CA ASP A 14 -16.80 21.37 18.97
C ASP A 14 -16.27 19.99 18.49
N ALA A 15 -16.45 18.96 19.33
CA ALA A 15 -16.10 17.58 18.99
C ALA A 15 -16.98 16.96 17.88
N LEU A 16 -18.12 17.56 17.52
CA LEU A 16 -18.97 17.12 16.39
C LEU A 16 -18.33 17.46 15.04
N LEU A 17 -18.37 16.51 14.10
CA LEU A 17 -17.97 16.75 12.72
C LEU A 17 -19.06 17.56 12.01
N ARG A 18 -18.69 18.65 11.34
CA ARG A 18 -19.61 19.39 10.46
C ARG A 18 -19.86 18.55 9.21
N ASP A 19 -21.13 18.40 8.81
CA ASP A 19 -21.49 17.72 7.57
C ASP A 19 -20.84 18.47 6.39
N GLY A 20 -19.79 17.87 5.82
CA GLY A 20 -19.13 18.41 4.64
C GLY A 20 -20.04 18.24 3.42
N ALA A 21 -20.16 19.29 2.59
CA ALA A 21 -20.84 19.19 1.31
C ALA A 21 -20.26 18.02 0.49
N GLY A 22 -21.07 16.98 0.28
CA GLY A 22 -20.68 15.64 -0.20
C GLY A 22 -20.11 15.55 -1.63
N GLY A 23 -19.61 16.65 -2.19
CA GLY A 23 -19.06 16.69 -3.56
C GLY A 23 -17.57 16.38 -3.69
N ASN A 24 -16.75 16.64 -2.66
CA ASN A 24 -15.28 16.63 -2.82
C ASN A 24 -14.56 15.36 -2.33
N HIS A 25 -15.24 14.41 -1.68
CA HIS A 25 -14.58 13.20 -1.15
C HIS A 25 -14.34 12.13 -2.23
N ILE A 26 -15.17 12.08 -3.29
CA ILE A 26 -15.15 10.99 -4.29
C ILE A 26 -13.90 11.03 -5.17
N GLY A 27 -13.31 12.21 -5.40
CA GLY A 27 -12.15 12.38 -6.29
C GLY A 27 -10.78 12.03 -5.67
N HIS A 28 -10.70 11.83 -4.35
CA HIS A 28 -9.43 11.71 -3.63
C HIS A 28 -9.22 10.37 -2.91
N LEU A 29 -10.09 9.37 -3.11
CA LEU A 29 -9.84 8.05 -2.52
C LEU A 29 -8.68 7.34 -3.26
N GLU A 30 -7.69 6.90 -2.48
CA GLU A 30 -6.62 6.05 -2.96
C GLU A 30 -7.10 4.60 -3.05
N LEU A 31 -7.53 4.19 -4.25
CA LEU A 31 -8.03 2.85 -4.58
C LEU A 31 -6.93 1.88 -5.07
N GLU A 32 -5.67 2.29 -4.96
CA GLU A 32 -4.47 1.47 -5.16
C GLU A 32 -3.56 1.66 -3.95
N LEU A 33 -3.02 0.57 -3.39
CA LEU A 33 -2.02 0.68 -2.33
C LEU A 33 -0.77 1.42 -2.89
N PRO A 34 -0.08 2.22 -2.05
CA PRO A 34 1.12 2.93 -2.48
C PRO A 34 2.22 1.97 -2.97
N LEU A 35 2.37 0.81 -2.29
CA LEU A 35 3.30 -0.24 -2.71
C LEU A 35 2.95 -0.79 -4.09
N ASP A 36 1.68 -1.06 -4.34
CA ASP A 36 1.16 -1.58 -5.60
C ASP A 36 1.34 -0.59 -6.76
N ARG A 37 1.22 0.70 -6.47
CA ARG A 37 1.50 1.78 -7.43
C ARG A 37 2.97 1.81 -7.82
N VAL A 38 3.88 1.71 -6.84
CA VAL A 38 5.33 1.62 -7.10
C VAL A 38 5.66 0.38 -7.92
N ILE A 39 5.13 -0.80 -7.56
CA ILE A 39 5.33 -2.03 -8.32
C ILE A 39 4.89 -1.84 -9.77
N LYS A 40 3.71 -1.26 -10.01
CA LYS A 40 3.21 -0.99 -11.37
C LYS A 40 4.14 -0.08 -12.17
N PHE A 41 4.60 1.03 -11.57
CA PHE A 41 5.50 1.97 -12.26
C PHE A 41 6.87 1.37 -12.56
N VAL A 42 7.47 0.65 -11.61
CA VAL A 42 8.80 0.05 -11.80
C VAL A 42 8.72 -1.13 -12.77
N CYS A 43 7.70 -1.98 -12.65
CA CYS A 43 7.53 -3.16 -13.48
C CYS A 43 7.21 -2.83 -14.95
N VAL A 44 6.45 -1.77 -15.22
CA VAL A 44 6.00 -1.42 -16.58
C VAL A 44 6.80 -0.24 -17.16
N GLY A 45 7.03 0.80 -16.37
CA GLY A 45 7.62 2.05 -16.85
C GLY A 45 9.11 1.94 -17.13
N LEU A 46 9.86 1.22 -16.28
CA LEU A 46 11.30 1.09 -16.43
C LEU A 46 11.69 0.21 -17.65
N PRO A 47 11.06 -0.95 -17.90
CA PRO A 47 11.29 -1.70 -19.15
C PRO A 47 10.88 -0.93 -20.40
N LEU A 48 9.76 -0.19 -20.36
CA LEU A 48 9.32 0.63 -21.49
C LEU A 48 10.34 1.72 -21.82
N LEU A 49 10.94 2.35 -20.80
CA LEU A 49 12.00 3.34 -21.00
C LEU A 49 13.24 2.71 -21.63
N LEU A 50 13.66 1.53 -21.16
CA LEU A 50 14.81 0.80 -21.71
C LEU A 50 14.58 0.36 -23.15
N VAL A 51 13.39 -0.13 -23.49
CA VAL A 51 12.99 -0.47 -24.87
C VAL A 51 13.00 0.77 -25.76
N SER A 52 12.49 1.90 -25.26
CA SER A 52 12.49 3.16 -26.00
C SER A 52 13.92 3.63 -26.31
N MET A 53 14.83 3.45 -25.35
CA MET A 53 16.26 3.74 -25.52
C MET A 53 16.92 2.80 -26.55
N ALA A 54 16.56 1.51 -26.56
CA ALA A 54 17.04 0.56 -27.56
C ALA A 54 16.62 0.99 -28.97
N PHE A 55 15.34 1.27 -29.19
CA PHE A 55 14.85 1.71 -30.50
C PHE A 55 15.50 3.02 -30.96
N ALA A 56 15.72 3.98 -30.05
CA ALA A 56 16.41 5.22 -30.39
C ALA A 56 17.84 4.96 -30.91
N ARG A 57 18.53 3.96 -30.34
CA ARG A 57 19.86 3.53 -30.79
C ARG A 57 19.82 2.80 -32.12
N GLU A 58 18.83 1.92 -32.32
CA GLU A 58 18.65 1.20 -33.59
C GLU A 58 18.47 2.15 -34.77
N ILE A 59 17.72 3.23 -34.59
CA ILE A 59 17.49 4.23 -35.63
C ILE A 59 18.75 5.08 -35.88
N SER A 60 19.61 5.26 -34.87
CA SER A 60 20.72 6.22 -34.91
C SER A 60 22.07 5.63 -35.35
N ILE A 61 22.34 4.34 -35.12
CA ILE A 61 23.70 3.75 -35.26
C ILE A 61 23.90 3.02 -36.60
N GLY A 62 22.85 2.86 -37.41
CA GLY A 62 22.94 2.20 -38.71
C GLY A 62 22.72 0.68 -38.62
N PRO A 63 23.22 -0.12 -39.58
CA PRO A 63 22.86 -1.53 -39.70
C PRO A 63 23.29 -2.36 -38.47
N GLN A 64 22.38 -3.24 -38.02
CA GLN A 64 22.51 -4.07 -36.81
C GLN A 64 23.55 -5.19 -36.92
N ILE A 65 23.94 -5.49 -38.14
CA ILE A 65 24.85 -6.56 -38.52
C ILE A 65 26.00 -5.98 -39.32
N SER A 66 27.19 -6.54 -39.13
CA SER A 66 28.33 -6.33 -39.99
C SER A 66 28.85 -7.70 -40.43
N CYS A 67 28.74 -8.00 -41.72
CA CYS A 67 29.35 -9.17 -42.32
C CYS A 67 30.74 -8.82 -42.88
N PHE A 68 31.61 -9.82 -42.91
CA PHE A 68 32.96 -9.70 -43.47
C PHE A 68 33.04 -10.41 -44.84
N PRO A 69 32.51 -9.82 -45.92
CA PRO A 69 32.63 -10.38 -47.25
C PRO A 69 34.08 -10.29 -47.76
N PRO A 70 34.46 -11.12 -48.75
CA PRO A 70 35.79 -11.08 -49.34
C PRO A 70 36.05 -9.76 -50.06
N ASN A 71 37.32 -9.32 -50.09
CA ASN A 71 37.76 -8.05 -50.70
C ASN A 71 37.41 -7.87 -52.18
N ASN A 72 37.04 -8.95 -52.87
CA ASN A 72 36.63 -8.93 -54.28
C ASN A 72 35.21 -8.36 -54.49
N PHE A 73 34.46 -8.09 -53.42
CA PHE A 73 33.08 -7.61 -53.50
C PHE A 73 33.03 -6.08 -53.58
N THR A 74 32.14 -5.57 -54.42
CA THR A 74 31.81 -4.14 -54.47
C THR A 74 31.03 -3.71 -53.23
N ALA A 75 31.03 -2.41 -52.91
CA ALA A 75 30.27 -1.87 -51.77
C ALA A 75 28.78 -2.23 -51.79
N ARG A 76 28.16 -2.31 -52.99
CA ARG A 76 26.76 -2.75 -53.14
C ARG A 76 26.56 -4.24 -52.88
N GLN A 77 27.53 -5.07 -53.26
CA GLN A 77 27.48 -6.50 -52.99
C GLN A 77 27.67 -6.79 -51.50
N ALA A 78 28.58 -6.06 -50.83
CA ALA A 78 28.75 -6.15 -49.38
C ALA A 78 27.45 -5.77 -48.63
N ALA A 79 26.83 -4.65 -49.02
CA ALA A 79 25.55 -4.23 -48.44
C ALA A 79 24.41 -5.25 -48.71
N TYR A 80 24.40 -5.90 -49.88
CA TYR A 80 23.46 -6.98 -50.15
C TYR A 80 23.64 -8.15 -49.18
N VAL A 81 24.88 -8.59 -48.94
CA VAL A 81 25.19 -9.67 -47.99
C VAL A 81 24.73 -9.31 -46.58
N ASP A 82 25.00 -8.08 -46.11
CA ASP A 82 24.54 -7.61 -44.80
C ASP A 82 23.00 -7.68 -44.69
N THR A 83 22.27 -7.18 -45.69
CA THR A 83 20.80 -7.21 -45.68
C THR A 83 20.23 -8.63 -45.79
N TYR A 84 20.85 -9.49 -46.60
CA TYR A 84 20.43 -10.87 -46.80
C TYR A 84 20.63 -11.69 -45.52
N CYS A 85 21.79 -11.57 -44.87
CA CYS A 85 22.10 -12.25 -43.63
C CYS A 85 21.28 -11.73 -42.44
N TRP A 86 20.90 -10.45 -42.45
CA TRP A 86 19.93 -9.90 -41.49
C TRP A 86 18.50 -10.42 -41.70
N ASP A 87 18.09 -10.72 -42.93
CA ASP A 87 16.76 -11.26 -43.18
C ASP A 87 16.68 -12.76 -42.85
N SER A 88 17.70 -13.53 -43.26
CA SER A 88 17.80 -14.97 -43.01
C SER A 88 18.03 -15.28 -41.53
N LEU A 89 18.98 -14.61 -40.86
CA LEU A 89 19.21 -14.69 -39.40
C LEU A 89 19.30 -16.12 -38.82
N MET A 90 19.90 -17.01 -39.61
CA MET A 90 20.16 -18.41 -39.25
C MET A 90 21.66 -18.62 -39.10
N HIS A 91 22.08 -19.20 -37.98
CA HIS A 91 23.42 -19.69 -37.77
C HIS A 91 23.55 -21.05 -38.43
N HIS A 92 24.47 -21.17 -39.36
CA HIS A 92 24.77 -22.42 -40.05
C HIS A 92 26.16 -22.89 -39.62
N GLU A 93 26.23 -23.95 -38.83
CA GLU A 93 27.48 -24.56 -38.40
C GLU A 93 27.59 -25.98 -38.97
N PHE A 94 28.81 -26.39 -39.33
CA PHE A 94 29.09 -27.77 -39.69
C PHE A 94 29.52 -28.51 -38.43
N ASP A 95 28.73 -29.51 -38.02
CA ASP A 95 29.06 -30.39 -36.91
C ASP A 95 30.36 -31.18 -37.21
N THR A 96 31.02 -31.71 -36.17
CA THR A 96 32.24 -32.52 -36.31
C THR A 96 32.04 -33.78 -37.16
N ASP A 97 30.78 -34.21 -37.32
CA ASP A 97 30.35 -35.31 -38.19
C ASP A 97 29.94 -34.87 -39.61
N GLY A 98 30.14 -33.60 -39.96
CA GLY A 98 29.81 -33.02 -41.28
C GLY A 98 28.32 -32.77 -41.49
N ASN A 99 27.51 -32.83 -40.43
CA ASN A 99 26.08 -32.54 -40.49
C ASN A 99 25.81 -31.04 -40.37
N PHE A 100 24.77 -30.55 -41.02
CA PHE A 100 24.43 -29.12 -41.06
C PHE A 100 23.54 -28.79 -39.85
N GLU A 101 24.08 -28.11 -38.84
CA GLU A 101 23.28 -27.61 -37.70
C GLU A 101 22.80 -26.19 -37.98
N GLU A 102 21.47 -26.02 -37.97
CA GLU A 102 20.81 -24.73 -38.10
C GLU A 102 20.29 -24.25 -36.74
N ARG A 103 20.80 -23.11 -36.25
CA ARG A 103 20.28 -22.46 -35.04
C ARG A 103 19.71 -21.09 -35.37
N SER A 104 18.47 -20.84 -34.96
CA SER A 104 17.81 -19.57 -35.24
C SER A 104 18.29 -18.47 -34.29
N LEU A 105 18.84 -17.38 -34.83
CA LEU A 105 19.19 -16.17 -34.08
C LEU A 105 17.99 -15.20 -33.96
N TRP A 106 16.81 -15.65 -34.36
CA TRP A 106 15.57 -14.88 -34.43
C TRP A 106 15.21 -14.19 -33.11
N VAL A 107 15.69 -14.73 -31.98
CA VAL A 107 15.49 -14.15 -30.66
C VAL A 107 16.04 -12.72 -30.54
N HIS A 108 17.12 -12.38 -31.26
CA HIS A 108 17.74 -11.04 -31.21
C HIS A 108 16.94 -10.00 -32.01
N LYS A 109 16.33 -10.40 -33.13
CA LYS A 109 15.47 -9.53 -33.95
C LYS A 109 14.12 -9.28 -33.29
N ILE A 110 13.57 -10.30 -32.62
CA ILE A 110 12.27 -10.17 -31.93
C ILE A 110 12.40 -9.53 -30.54
N PHE A 111 13.62 -9.37 -30.00
CA PHE A 111 13.86 -8.97 -28.62
C PHE A 111 13.18 -7.64 -28.19
N PRO A 112 13.31 -6.53 -28.94
CA PRO A 112 12.60 -5.29 -28.58
C PRO A 112 11.08 -5.45 -28.58
N TYR A 113 10.55 -6.25 -29.51
CA TYR A 113 9.12 -6.52 -29.64
C TYR A 113 8.60 -7.44 -28.53
N SER A 114 9.39 -8.44 -28.12
CA SER A 114 9.05 -9.34 -27.03
C SER A 114 9.05 -8.59 -25.69
N LEU A 115 10.02 -7.71 -25.42
CA LEU A 115 10.02 -6.86 -24.24
C LEU A 115 8.79 -5.94 -24.18
N LEU A 116 8.39 -5.37 -25.31
CA LEU A 116 7.16 -4.57 -25.39
C LEU A 116 5.91 -5.42 -25.12
N ALA A 117 5.82 -6.62 -25.69
CA ALA A 117 4.73 -7.55 -25.42
C ALA A 117 4.68 -7.96 -23.93
N MET A 118 5.84 -8.25 -23.32
CA MET A 118 5.93 -8.56 -21.88
C MET A 118 5.47 -7.39 -21.02
N THR A 119 5.84 -6.16 -21.39
CA THR A 119 5.40 -4.93 -20.71
C THR A 119 3.86 -4.79 -20.75
N MET A 120 3.25 -5.07 -21.91
CA MET A 120 1.79 -5.05 -22.06
C MET A 120 1.12 -6.14 -21.22
N MET A 121 1.68 -7.36 -21.20
CA MET A 121 1.19 -8.46 -20.36
C MET A 121 1.30 -8.13 -18.87
N MET A 122 2.39 -7.49 -18.43
CA MET A 122 2.60 -7.05 -17.06
C MET A 122 1.65 -5.93 -16.62
N TYR A 123 1.13 -5.13 -17.56
CA TYR A 123 0.12 -4.11 -17.28
C TYR A 123 -1.30 -4.68 -17.16
N LEU A 124 -1.57 -5.86 -17.74
CA LEU A 124 -2.89 -6.48 -17.75
C LEU A 124 -3.53 -6.66 -16.35
N PRO A 125 -2.82 -7.15 -15.31
CA PRO A 125 -3.39 -7.28 -13.97
C PRO A 125 -3.85 -5.93 -13.37
N ALA A 126 -3.16 -4.83 -13.70
CA ALA A 126 -3.55 -3.49 -13.24
C ALA A 126 -4.82 -3.00 -13.95
N LEU A 127 -4.99 -3.33 -15.22
CA LEU A 127 -6.23 -3.05 -15.96
C LEU A 127 -7.42 -3.83 -15.40
N ILE A 128 -7.24 -5.13 -15.14
CA ILE A 128 -8.26 -5.98 -14.52
C ILE A 128 -8.71 -5.39 -13.17
N TRP A 129 -7.75 -4.98 -12.33
CA TRP A 129 -8.02 -4.31 -11.06
C TRP A 129 -8.82 -3.03 -11.24
N ARG A 130 -8.40 -2.17 -12.18
CA ARG A 130 -9.03 -0.87 -12.44
C ARG A 130 -10.47 -1.00 -12.90
N PHE A 131 -10.79 -1.97 -13.74
CA PHE A 131 -12.14 -2.09 -14.29
C PHE A 131 -13.08 -2.91 -13.41
N LEU A 132 -12.59 -3.95 -12.73
CA LEU A 132 -13.46 -4.86 -11.98
C LEU A 132 -13.53 -4.55 -10.49
N VAL A 133 -12.44 -4.05 -9.90
CA VAL A 133 -12.33 -3.90 -8.43
C VAL A 133 -12.45 -2.44 -7.99
N MET A 134 -11.79 -1.49 -8.65
CA MET A 134 -11.83 -0.09 -8.22
C MET A 134 -13.25 0.48 -8.05
N PRO A 135 -14.24 0.21 -8.94
CA PRO A 135 -15.59 0.73 -8.76
C PRO A 135 -16.30 0.15 -7.52
N SER A 136 -16.18 -1.16 -7.29
CA SER A 136 -16.81 -1.84 -6.16
C SER A 136 -16.16 -1.47 -4.82
N LEU A 137 -14.82 -1.42 -4.80
CA LEU A 137 -14.04 -1.00 -3.64
C LEU A 137 -14.31 0.47 -3.31
N GLY A 138 -14.42 1.34 -4.31
CA GLY A 138 -14.70 2.76 -4.11
C GLY A 138 -16.06 3.00 -3.47
N SER A 139 -17.12 2.34 -3.94
CA SER A 139 -18.45 2.46 -3.32
C SER A 139 -18.48 1.91 -1.90
N ASP A 140 -17.83 0.78 -1.67
CA ASP A 140 -17.77 0.14 -0.35
C ASP A 140 -17.00 0.99 0.66
N LEU A 141 -15.87 1.58 0.24
CA LEU A 141 -15.04 2.41 1.10
C LEU A 141 -15.71 3.74 1.46
N LEU A 142 -16.36 4.40 0.48
CA LEU A 142 -17.13 5.62 0.73
C LEU A 142 -18.27 5.36 1.73
N PHE A 143 -18.99 4.25 1.57
CA PHE A 143 -20.05 3.87 2.49
C PHE A 143 -19.53 3.66 3.92
N ILE A 144 -18.40 2.96 4.07
CA ILE A 144 -17.80 2.73 5.39
C ILE A 144 -17.33 4.04 6.03
N ILE A 145 -16.67 4.91 5.27
CA ILE A 145 -16.17 6.20 5.80
C ILE A 145 -17.35 7.07 6.28
N ASP A 146 -18.39 7.22 5.47
CA ASP A 146 -19.57 8.03 5.81
C ASP A 146 -20.32 7.46 7.02
N GLU A 147 -20.51 6.14 7.09
CA GLU A 147 -21.17 5.51 8.26
C GLU A 147 -20.30 5.55 9.53
N LEU A 148 -18.97 5.51 9.42
CA LEU A 148 -18.07 5.70 10.56
C LEU A 148 -18.14 7.12 11.12
N ASP A 149 -18.12 8.13 10.26
CA ASP A 149 -18.22 9.53 10.69
C ASP A 149 -19.62 9.83 11.29
N LYS A 150 -20.69 9.28 10.70
CA LYS A 150 -22.05 9.35 11.28
C LYS A 150 -22.15 8.63 12.63
N SER A 151 -21.53 7.45 12.76
CA SER A 151 -21.47 6.69 14.01
C SER A 151 -20.74 7.48 15.11
N TYR A 152 -19.65 8.16 14.76
CA TYR A 152 -18.95 9.06 15.68
C TYR A 152 -19.82 10.26 16.10
N ASN A 153 -20.49 10.93 15.16
CA ASN A 153 -21.41 12.02 15.50
C ASN A 153 -22.57 11.56 16.38
N ARG A 154 -23.11 10.35 16.14
CA ARG A 154 -24.11 9.72 17.02
C ARG A 154 -23.50 9.39 18.39
N SER A 155 -22.24 8.96 18.44
CA SER A 155 -21.42 8.76 19.65
C SER A 155 -21.40 10.00 20.55
N VAL A 156 -20.99 11.12 19.98
CA VAL A 156 -20.90 12.41 20.68
C VAL A 156 -22.28 12.93 21.14
N ARG A 157 -23.33 12.81 20.31
CA ARG A 157 -24.70 13.24 20.69
C ARG A 157 -25.28 12.43 21.85
N LEU A 158 -24.91 11.16 22.00
CA LEU A 158 -25.31 10.41 23.20
C LEU A 158 -24.56 10.90 24.42
N ALA A 159 -23.25 11.10 24.32
CA ALA A 159 -22.46 11.63 25.42
C ALA A 159 -23.04 12.97 25.92
N GLN A 160 -23.43 13.87 25.01
CA GLN A 160 -24.19 15.09 25.31
C GLN A 160 -25.49 14.79 26.07
N SER A 161 -26.32 13.87 25.56
CA SER A 161 -27.59 13.54 26.22
C SER A 161 -27.43 12.87 27.59
N ILE A 162 -26.35 12.12 27.79
CA ILE A 162 -26.04 11.46 29.07
C ILE A 162 -25.62 12.49 30.10
N LEU A 163 -24.82 13.48 29.69
CA LEU A 163 -24.46 14.61 30.54
C LEU A 163 -25.71 15.40 30.97
N GLU A 164 -26.59 15.73 30.04
CA GLU A 164 -27.85 16.42 30.35
C GLU A 164 -28.72 15.60 31.32
N MET A 165 -28.84 14.28 31.11
CA MET A 165 -29.60 13.40 32.02
C MET A 165 -28.94 13.29 33.41
N ARG A 166 -27.61 13.22 33.49
CA ARG A 166 -26.88 13.16 34.78
C ARG A 166 -27.10 14.42 35.60
N GLN A 167 -27.29 15.55 34.94
CA GLN A 167 -27.56 16.83 35.60
C GLN A 167 -29.01 16.95 36.09
N ASN A 168 -29.97 16.37 35.37
CA ASN A 168 -31.38 16.46 35.73
C ASN A 168 -31.84 15.39 36.74
N THR A 169 -31.14 14.25 36.83
CA THR A 169 -31.58 13.09 37.60
C THR A 169 -30.59 12.77 38.73
N GLN A 170 -30.96 13.04 39.98
CA GLN A 170 -30.14 12.74 41.18
C GLN A 170 -30.13 11.26 41.59
N ASN A 171 -31.12 10.47 41.14
CA ASN A 171 -31.26 9.07 41.56
C ASN A 171 -30.52 8.10 40.61
N PRO A 172 -29.58 7.27 41.11
CA PRO A 172 -28.73 6.42 40.27
C PRO A 172 -29.49 5.32 39.52
N LEU A 173 -30.56 4.76 40.12
CA LEU A 173 -31.38 3.71 39.51
C LEU A 173 -32.27 4.20 38.37
N THR A 174 -32.83 5.41 38.49
CA THR A 174 -33.64 6.02 37.42
C THR A 174 -32.76 6.50 36.28
N PHE A 175 -31.56 7.03 36.59
CA PHE A 175 -30.56 7.40 35.60
C PHE A 175 -30.14 6.19 34.75
N GLN A 176 -29.90 5.03 35.36
CA GLN A 176 -29.52 3.81 34.61
C GLN A 176 -30.64 3.30 33.69
N ALA A 177 -31.91 3.38 34.12
CA ALA A 177 -33.06 3.00 33.30
C ALA A 177 -33.33 3.98 32.15
N GLU A 178 -33.17 5.27 32.38
CA GLU A 178 -33.26 6.32 31.34
C GLU A 178 -32.11 6.24 30.35
N LEU A 179 -30.89 5.95 30.83
CA LEU A 179 -29.71 5.69 30.02
C LEU A 179 -29.92 4.50 29.07
N GLU A 180 -30.42 3.38 29.57
CA GLU A 180 -30.72 2.21 28.73
C GLU A 180 -31.85 2.49 27.73
N ARG A 181 -32.84 3.30 28.10
CA ARG A 181 -33.90 3.74 27.18
C ARG A 181 -33.38 4.69 26.10
N ALA A 182 -32.48 5.61 26.45
CA ALA A 182 -31.84 6.54 25.53
C ALA A 182 -30.92 5.81 24.55
N LYS A 183 -30.13 4.84 25.03
CA LYS A 183 -29.37 3.90 24.19
C LYS A 183 -30.29 3.10 23.26
N ARG A 184 -31.43 2.60 23.73
CA ARG A 184 -32.32 1.83 22.83
C ARG A 184 -32.99 2.70 21.76
N LYS A 185 -33.45 3.90 22.13
CA LYS A 185 -34.23 4.81 21.25
C LYS A 185 -33.38 5.63 20.27
N ARG A 186 -32.21 6.14 20.68
CA ARG A 186 -31.35 6.99 19.83
C ARG A 186 -30.26 6.19 19.09
N TYR A 187 -29.98 4.95 19.49
CA TYR A 187 -28.76 4.25 19.11
C TYR A 187 -28.95 2.96 18.31
N PHE A 188 -30.02 2.21 18.55
CA PHE A 188 -30.14 0.84 18.04
C PHE A 188 -31.15 0.64 16.92
N GLU A 189 -31.65 1.70 16.29
CA GLU A 189 -32.71 1.49 15.31
C GLU A 189 -32.22 0.59 14.15
N TYR A 190 -30.97 0.72 13.67
CA TYR A 190 -30.28 -0.31 12.86
C TYR A 190 -28.74 -0.13 12.89
N PRO A 191 -27.93 -1.09 13.40
CA PRO A 191 -26.46 -1.05 13.29
C PRO A 191 -26.03 -1.47 11.87
N LEU A 192 -26.25 -0.60 10.89
CA LEU A 192 -25.99 -0.85 9.48
C LEU A 192 -24.52 -1.22 9.23
N LEU A 193 -23.60 -0.45 9.83
CA LEU A 193 -22.17 -0.67 9.70
C LEU A 193 -21.72 -2.04 10.24
N GLU A 194 -22.22 -2.46 11.40
CA GLU A 194 -21.87 -3.75 12.00
C GLU A 194 -22.37 -4.92 11.14
N ARG A 195 -23.63 -4.86 10.69
CA ARG A 195 -24.21 -5.87 9.78
C ARG A 195 -23.49 -5.91 8.44
N TYR A 196 -23.07 -4.75 7.93
CA TYR A 196 -22.33 -4.64 6.69
C TYR A 196 -20.93 -5.28 6.82
N MET A 197 -20.18 -4.99 7.89
CA MET A 197 -18.89 -5.64 8.15
C MET A 197 -19.03 -7.16 8.32
N GLN A 198 -20.07 -7.63 9.01
CA GLN A 198 -20.38 -9.07 9.14
C GLN A 198 -20.67 -9.72 7.78
N SER A 199 -21.42 -9.04 6.91
CA SER A 199 -21.68 -9.51 5.55
C SER A 199 -20.38 -9.60 4.74
N LYS A 200 -19.53 -8.58 4.80
CA LYS A 200 -18.21 -8.57 4.14
C LYS A 200 -17.21 -9.55 4.74
N GLN A 201 -17.38 -9.97 5.98
CA GLN A 201 -16.58 -11.05 6.57
C GLN A 201 -16.86 -12.41 5.90
N GLY A 202 -18.07 -12.64 5.37
CA GLY A 202 -18.43 -13.87 4.67
C GLY A 202 -18.16 -13.85 3.15
N SER A 203 -17.72 -12.72 2.61
CA SER A 203 -17.43 -12.54 1.18
C SER A 203 -15.93 -12.69 0.89
N TYR A 204 -15.61 -13.23 -0.28
CA TYR A 204 -14.24 -13.52 -0.74
C TYR A 204 -13.92 -12.90 -2.11
N PHE A 205 -14.78 -12.03 -2.65
CA PHE A 205 -14.63 -11.50 -4.00
C PHE A 205 -13.40 -10.58 -4.12
N LEU A 206 -13.23 -9.62 -3.20
CA LEU A 206 -12.13 -8.66 -3.21
C LEU A 206 -10.79 -9.36 -2.91
N VAL A 207 -10.78 -10.28 -1.95
CA VAL A 207 -9.62 -11.11 -1.63
C VAL A 207 -9.21 -11.94 -2.84
N SER A 208 -10.15 -12.64 -3.47
CA SER A 208 -9.88 -13.47 -4.65
C SER A 208 -9.30 -12.67 -5.80
N MET A 209 -9.86 -11.49 -6.11
CA MET A 209 -9.36 -10.62 -7.17
C MET A 209 -7.96 -10.06 -6.88
N LEU A 210 -7.65 -9.77 -5.61
CA LEU A 210 -6.33 -9.31 -5.20
C LEU A 210 -5.28 -10.44 -5.28
N PHE A 211 -5.64 -11.66 -4.86
CA PHE A 211 -4.80 -12.85 -5.09
C PHE A 211 -4.59 -13.14 -6.57
N LEU A 212 -5.65 -13.05 -7.38
CA LEU A 212 -5.57 -13.23 -8.84
C LEU A 212 -4.60 -12.21 -9.45
N ARG A 213 -4.69 -10.94 -9.04
CA ARG A 213 -3.76 -9.90 -9.49
C ARG A 213 -2.31 -10.23 -9.15
N GLY A 214 -2.03 -10.59 -7.90
CA GLY A 214 -0.68 -10.93 -7.44
C GLY A 214 -0.14 -12.20 -8.10
N PHE A 215 -0.98 -13.23 -8.23
CA PHE A 215 -0.64 -14.47 -8.93
C PHE A 215 -0.33 -14.22 -10.41
N LEU A 216 -1.20 -13.51 -11.14
CA LEU A 216 -0.97 -13.15 -12.54
C LEU A 216 0.33 -12.36 -12.70
N LEU A 217 0.58 -11.38 -11.82
CA LEU A 217 1.82 -10.62 -11.84
C LEU A 217 3.04 -11.53 -11.64
N LEU A 218 3.03 -12.40 -10.62
CA LEU A 218 4.13 -13.36 -10.38
C LEU A 218 4.35 -14.31 -11.57
N THR A 219 3.29 -14.79 -12.21
CA THR A 219 3.41 -15.68 -13.38
C THR A 219 3.99 -14.97 -14.59
N PHE A 220 3.61 -13.72 -14.87
CA PHE A 220 4.20 -12.95 -15.96
C PHE A 220 5.65 -12.55 -15.68
N MET A 221 5.98 -12.25 -14.41
CA MET A 221 7.35 -11.98 -13.97
C MET A 221 8.24 -13.20 -14.11
N SER A 222 7.77 -14.38 -13.68
CA SER A 222 8.54 -15.62 -13.83
C SER A 222 8.74 -16.00 -15.29
N ALA A 223 7.72 -15.88 -16.14
CA ALA A 223 7.82 -16.09 -17.57
C ALA A 223 8.81 -15.11 -18.23
N ALA A 224 8.80 -13.83 -17.83
CA ALA A 224 9.75 -12.83 -18.30
C ALA A 224 11.18 -13.17 -17.89
N CYS A 225 11.40 -13.51 -16.62
CA CYS A 225 12.73 -13.92 -16.14
C CYS A 225 13.25 -15.15 -16.90
N LEU A 226 12.42 -16.17 -17.12
CA LEU A 226 12.81 -17.35 -17.90
C LEU A 226 13.18 -16.98 -19.34
N TYR A 227 12.39 -16.10 -19.98
CA TYR A 227 12.69 -15.60 -21.32
C TYR A 227 14.01 -14.82 -21.37
N LEU A 228 14.26 -13.94 -20.40
CA LEU A 228 15.50 -13.15 -20.33
C LEU A 228 16.73 -14.03 -20.07
N VAL A 229 16.60 -15.05 -19.23
CA VAL A 229 17.65 -16.05 -18.99
C VAL A 229 17.94 -16.83 -20.28
N TYR A 230 16.90 -17.30 -20.97
CA TYR A 230 17.05 -17.95 -22.27
C TYR A 230 17.75 -17.05 -23.29
N PHE A 231 17.34 -15.78 -23.39
CA PHE A 231 17.98 -14.80 -24.25
C PHE A 231 19.45 -14.59 -23.89
N HIS A 232 19.78 -14.48 -22.59
CA HIS A 232 21.15 -14.26 -22.14
C HIS A 232 22.07 -15.44 -22.45
N LEU A 233 21.59 -16.67 -22.24
CA LEU A 233 22.32 -17.89 -22.61
C LEU A 233 22.56 -17.96 -24.13
N SER A 234 21.54 -17.65 -24.93
CA SER A 234 21.66 -17.64 -26.39
C SER A 234 22.63 -16.54 -26.87
N ALA A 235 22.56 -15.35 -26.30
CA ALA A 235 23.45 -14.25 -26.66
C ALA A 235 24.92 -14.56 -26.30
N PHE A 236 25.19 -15.12 -25.11
CA PHE A 236 26.56 -15.46 -24.72
C PHE A 236 27.22 -16.49 -25.65
N LEU A 237 26.45 -17.42 -26.21
CA LEU A 237 26.95 -18.47 -27.08
C LEU A 237 27.06 -18.05 -28.56
N GLN A 238 26.46 -16.91 -28.96
CA GLN A 238 26.22 -16.57 -30.38
C GLN A 238 26.63 -15.13 -30.74
N ASP A 239 27.78 -14.65 -30.24
CA ASP A 239 28.33 -13.33 -30.64
C ASP A 239 28.76 -13.29 -32.12
N GLU A 240 29.05 -14.44 -32.73
CA GLU A 240 29.49 -14.58 -34.12
C GLU A 240 28.71 -15.69 -34.81
N PHE A 241 28.28 -15.45 -36.05
CA PHE A 241 27.55 -16.45 -36.81
C PHE A 241 27.95 -16.49 -38.28
N SER A 242 27.98 -17.71 -38.80
CA SER A 242 28.14 -18.03 -40.22
C SER A 242 26.79 -17.99 -40.94
N CYS A 243 26.70 -17.13 -41.94
CA CYS A 243 25.55 -16.97 -42.82
C CYS A 243 25.81 -17.66 -44.17
N PHE A 244 24.86 -18.48 -44.61
CA PHE A 244 24.92 -19.13 -45.93
C PHE A 244 24.31 -18.24 -47.01
N VAL A 245 25.12 -17.73 -47.94
CA VAL A 245 24.69 -16.73 -48.94
C VAL A 245 24.36 -17.36 -50.30
N ARG A 246 24.83 -18.60 -50.53
CA ARG A 246 24.78 -19.28 -51.82
C ARG A 246 23.41 -19.94 -52.08
N THR A 247 22.36 -19.13 -52.15
CA THR A 247 20.97 -19.59 -52.35
C THR A 247 20.39 -19.16 -53.70
N GLY A 248 19.37 -19.88 -54.19
CA GLY A 248 18.62 -19.53 -55.40
C GLY A 248 19.51 -19.35 -56.64
N LEU A 249 19.44 -18.17 -57.27
CA LEU A 249 20.20 -17.82 -58.49
C LEU A 249 21.72 -17.74 -58.27
N LEU A 250 22.16 -17.56 -57.01
CA LEU A 250 23.58 -17.52 -56.64
C LEU A 250 24.15 -18.91 -56.37
N ARG A 251 23.33 -19.97 -56.43
CA ARG A 251 23.73 -21.35 -56.11
C ARG A 251 24.82 -21.89 -57.04
N ASP A 252 24.85 -21.50 -58.31
CA ASP A 252 25.84 -22.01 -59.27
C ASP A 252 27.06 -21.09 -59.43
N GLN A 253 27.11 -19.98 -58.67
CA GLN A 253 28.16 -18.97 -58.79
C GLN A 253 29.34 -19.29 -57.87
N ASN A 254 30.44 -19.78 -58.45
CA ASN A 254 31.63 -20.18 -57.70
C ASN A 254 32.48 -19.00 -57.16
N TRP A 255 32.17 -17.76 -57.56
CA TRP A 255 32.87 -16.55 -57.08
C TRP A 255 32.30 -16.03 -55.75
N VAL A 256 31.14 -16.53 -55.32
CA VAL A 256 30.51 -16.19 -54.03
C VAL A 256 30.89 -17.26 -53.01
N PRO A 257 31.44 -16.89 -51.83
CA PRO A 257 31.73 -17.86 -50.78
C PRO A 257 30.43 -18.49 -50.25
N GLU A 258 30.52 -19.75 -49.84
CA GLU A 258 29.36 -20.49 -49.32
C GLU A 258 28.92 -19.93 -47.97
N LEU A 259 29.87 -19.66 -47.08
CA LEU A 259 29.64 -19.09 -45.75
C LEU A 259 30.35 -17.74 -45.63
N VAL A 260 29.66 -16.76 -45.04
CA VAL A 260 30.22 -15.47 -44.64
C VAL A 260 30.05 -15.29 -43.14
N GLN A 261 31.12 -14.85 -42.47
CA GLN A 261 31.09 -14.58 -41.03
C GLN A 261 30.50 -13.19 -40.79
N CYS A 262 29.48 -13.14 -39.94
CA CYS A 262 28.80 -11.92 -39.56
C CYS A 262 28.79 -11.76 -38.04
N LYS A 263 28.82 -10.50 -37.61
CA LYS A 263 28.79 -10.09 -36.21
C LYS A 263 27.65 -9.13 -35.96
N MET A 264 26.93 -9.32 -34.86
CA MET A 264 25.89 -8.40 -34.40
C MET A 264 26.53 -7.24 -33.63
N THR A 265 26.38 -6.02 -34.12
CA THR A 265 27.00 -4.83 -33.52
C THR A 265 26.21 -4.30 -32.32
N GLY A 266 24.90 -4.58 -32.24
CA GLY A 266 23.99 -4.14 -31.17
C GLY A 266 23.88 -5.06 -29.93
N GLN A 267 24.57 -6.19 -29.92
CA GLN A 267 24.37 -7.27 -28.94
C GLN A 267 24.63 -6.86 -27.48
N LEU A 268 25.70 -6.09 -27.24
CA LEU A 268 26.05 -5.63 -25.89
C LEU A 268 24.95 -4.74 -25.28
N VAL A 269 24.27 -3.93 -26.10
CA VAL A 269 23.17 -3.07 -25.63
C VAL A 269 21.99 -3.93 -25.19
N PHE A 270 21.59 -4.92 -25.99
CA PHE A 270 20.51 -5.83 -25.63
C PHE A 270 20.83 -6.68 -24.40
N GLN A 271 22.09 -7.11 -24.24
CA GLN A 271 22.54 -7.80 -23.04
C GLN A 271 22.43 -6.92 -21.79
N VAL A 272 22.90 -5.67 -21.84
CA VAL A 272 22.79 -4.73 -20.71
C VAL A 272 21.33 -4.48 -20.36
N ILE A 273 20.46 -4.27 -21.35
CA ILE A 273 19.02 -4.07 -21.15
C ILE A 273 18.37 -5.33 -20.56
N SER A 274 18.71 -6.52 -21.04
CA SER A 274 18.20 -7.79 -20.53
C SER A 274 18.59 -8.00 -19.07
N VAL A 275 19.87 -7.81 -18.73
CA VAL A 275 20.38 -7.96 -17.36
C VAL A 275 19.73 -6.94 -16.42
N ALA A 276 19.61 -5.68 -16.85
CA ALA A 276 18.93 -4.65 -16.07
C ALA A 276 17.47 -5.03 -15.77
N ASN A 277 16.70 -5.38 -16.80
CA ASN A 277 15.30 -5.82 -16.65
C ASN A 277 15.16 -7.06 -15.77
N GLY A 278 16.03 -8.07 -15.97
CA GLY A 278 16.05 -9.29 -15.17
C GLY A 278 16.32 -9.00 -13.69
N ALA A 279 17.30 -8.15 -13.39
CA ALA A 279 17.61 -7.73 -12.03
C ALA A 279 16.43 -7.01 -11.36
N ILE A 280 15.79 -6.08 -12.07
CA ILE A 280 14.60 -5.37 -11.59
C ILE A 280 13.48 -6.37 -11.26
N TYR A 281 13.22 -7.33 -12.15
CA TYR A 281 12.18 -8.32 -11.92
C TYR A 281 12.46 -9.23 -10.73
N VAL A 282 13.70 -9.70 -10.58
CA VAL A 282 14.12 -10.50 -9.42
C VAL A 282 13.97 -9.72 -8.11
N LEU A 283 14.30 -8.43 -8.10
CA LEU A 283 14.14 -7.57 -6.91
C LEU A 283 12.66 -7.28 -6.58
N LEU A 284 11.77 -7.26 -7.56
CA LEU A 284 10.34 -7.02 -7.36
C LEU A 284 9.59 -8.25 -6.82
N VAL A 285 10.01 -9.48 -7.16
CA VAL A 285 9.37 -10.72 -6.69
C VAL A 285 9.18 -10.77 -5.16
N PRO A 286 10.19 -10.53 -4.30
CA PRO A 286 10.00 -10.58 -2.86
C PRO A 286 9.03 -9.49 -2.35
N ILE A 287 8.96 -8.34 -3.02
CA ILE A 287 8.03 -7.27 -2.67
C ILE A 287 6.58 -7.69 -2.96
N VAL A 288 6.34 -8.34 -4.11
CA VAL A 288 5.02 -8.88 -4.46
C VAL A 288 4.62 -10.00 -3.50
N LEU A 289 5.55 -10.90 -3.15
CA LEU A 289 5.32 -11.95 -2.15
C LEU A 289 4.99 -11.36 -0.77
N PHE A 290 5.71 -10.34 -0.34
CA PHE A 290 5.42 -9.64 0.92
C PHE A 290 4.01 -9.04 0.91
N SER A 291 3.59 -8.41 -0.19
CA SER A 291 2.22 -7.89 -0.35
C SER A 291 1.17 -8.99 -0.19
N LEU A 292 1.41 -10.18 -0.76
CA LEU A 292 0.53 -11.33 -0.61
C LEU A 292 0.51 -11.89 0.81
N VAL A 293 1.69 -12.06 1.44
CA VAL A 293 1.80 -12.58 2.82
C VAL A 293 1.12 -11.64 3.82
N ARG A 294 1.22 -10.32 3.60
CA ARG A 294 0.56 -9.31 4.45
C ARG A 294 -0.96 -9.48 4.52
N LEU A 295 -1.61 -10.06 3.51
CA LEU A 295 -3.06 -10.36 3.51
C LEU A 295 -3.43 -11.47 4.50
N PHE A 296 -2.47 -12.30 4.90
CA PHE A 296 -2.67 -13.36 5.89
C PHE A 296 -2.52 -12.83 7.33
N CYS A 297 -2.11 -11.57 7.51
CA CYS A 297 -2.02 -10.93 8.81
C CYS A 297 -3.23 -10.01 9.00
N TRP A 298 -3.89 -10.11 10.16
CA TRP A 298 -4.91 -9.15 10.56
C TRP A 298 -4.24 -7.85 11.00
N ASP A 299 -4.68 -6.73 10.45
CA ASP A 299 -4.35 -5.40 10.99
C ASP A 299 -5.57 -4.85 11.76
N THR A 300 -5.60 -5.11 13.06
CA THR A 300 -6.71 -4.68 13.94
C THR A 300 -6.51 -3.28 14.54
N THR A 301 -5.42 -2.60 14.22
CA THR A 301 -5.04 -1.33 14.86
C THR A 301 -6.09 -0.24 14.65
N LEU A 302 -6.55 -0.02 13.42
CA LEU A 302 -7.57 0.98 13.12
C LEU A 302 -8.88 0.67 13.84
N LEU A 303 -9.30 -0.60 13.85
CA LEU A 303 -10.53 -1.05 14.49
C LEU A 303 -10.49 -0.87 16.01
N SER A 304 -9.33 -1.09 16.63
CA SER A 304 -9.13 -0.95 18.08
C SER A 304 -9.36 0.48 18.57
N VAL A 305 -9.02 1.49 17.77
CA VAL A 305 -9.27 2.90 18.11
C VAL A 305 -10.78 3.20 18.12
N TYR A 306 -11.54 2.59 17.20
CA TYR A 306 -13.00 2.75 17.14
C TYR A 306 -13.77 1.95 18.20
N GLU A 307 -13.11 1.03 18.91
CA GLU A 307 -13.72 0.25 20.00
C GLU A 307 -14.04 1.12 21.24
N VAL A 308 -13.44 2.32 21.32
CA VAL A 308 -13.75 3.34 22.34
C VAL A 308 -15.16 3.91 22.17
N LEU A 309 -15.76 3.82 20.97
CA LEU A 309 -17.11 4.35 20.76
C LEU A 309 -18.15 3.46 21.46
N PRO A 310 -18.95 4.01 22.39
CA PRO A 310 -20.02 3.25 23.02
C PRO A 310 -21.10 2.79 22.03
N ALA A 311 -21.15 3.38 20.82
CA ALA A 311 -22.05 3.01 19.73
C ALA A 311 -21.63 1.76 18.95
N LEU A 312 -20.35 1.38 19.01
CA LEU A 312 -19.74 0.49 18.03
C LEU A 312 -19.10 -0.72 18.72
N GLY A 313 -19.77 -1.88 18.63
CA GLY A 313 -19.35 -3.13 19.28
C GLY A 313 -18.69 -4.11 18.32
N LEU A 314 -17.61 -3.72 17.64
CA LEU A 314 -17.05 -4.53 16.54
C LEU A 314 -16.23 -5.75 17.00
N ASN A 315 -15.72 -5.74 18.23
CA ASN A 315 -14.69 -6.70 18.67
C ASN A 315 -15.07 -7.52 19.92
N SER A 316 -16.24 -7.27 20.51
CA SER A 316 -16.67 -7.93 21.75
C SER A 316 -17.14 -9.37 21.49
N GLY A 317 -16.20 -10.31 21.35
CA GLY A 317 -16.41 -11.70 21.75
C GLY A 317 -16.44 -12.78 20.67
N ARG A 318 -16.14 -12.46 19.40
CA ARG A 318 -16.11 -13.49 18.34
C ARG A 318 -14.71 -13.56 17.74
N LYS A 319 -14.02 -14.68 17.97
CA LYS A 319 -12.68 -14.97 17.41
C LYS A 319 -12.70 -14.61 15.93
N LEU A 320 -11.99 -13.56 15.53
CA LEU A 320 -11.78 -13.26 14.11
C LEU A 320 -11.25 -14.56 13.49
N GLY A 321 -12.00 -15.11 12.54
CA GLY A 321 -11.69 -16.37 11.90
C GLY A 321 -10.46 -16.25 10.99
N CYS A 322 -10.43 -17.02 9.91
CA CYS A 322 -9.37 -16.91 8.91
C CYS A 322 -9.23 -15.46 8.41
N PRO A 323 -7.99 -14.93 8.29
CA PRO A 323 -7.70 -13.55 7.85
C PRO A 323 -8.03 -13.27 6.38
N LEU A 324 -8.33 -14.32 5.61
CA LEU A 324 -8.57 -14.28 4.17
C LEU A 324 -10.01 -13.89 3.82
N ASN A 325 -10.50 -12.77 4.34
CA ASN A 325 -11.85 -12.27 4.07
C ASN A 325 -11.81 -10.87 3.45
N ASP A 326 -12.84 -10.51 2.69
CA ASP A 326 -12.95 -9.18 2.07
C ASP A 326 -12.81 -8.08 3.14
N LEU A 327 -13.33 -8.29 4.35
CA LEU A 327 -13.15 -7.36 5.47
C LEU A 327 -11.68 -6.99 5.75
N ASN A 328 -10.73 -7.94 5.72
CA ASN A 328 -9.31 -7.63 5.97
C ASN A 328 -8.74 -6.73 4.87
N VAL A 329 -9.15 -6.95 3.62
CA VAL A 329 -8.78 -6.09 2.48
C VAL A 329 -9.38 -4.70 2.66
N LEU A 330 -10.67 -4.58 2.97
CA LEU A 330 -11.30 -3.28 3.20
C LEU A 330 -10.62 -2.51 4.35
N LEU A 331 -10.27 -3.17 5.45
CA LEU A 331 -9.53 -2.55 6.56
C LEU A 331 -8.15 -2.03 6.12
N LEU A 332 -7.46 -2.76 5.25
CA LEU A 332 -6.17 -2.34 4.70
C LEU A 332 -6.28 -1.06 3.85
N PHE A 333 -7.30 -1.00 3.00
CA PHE A 333 -7.59 0.18 2.17
C PHE A 333 -8.10 1.36 3.01
N LEU A 334 -8.88 1.09 4.07
CA LEU A 334 -9.33 2.11 5.01
C LEU A 334 -8.16 2.72 5.77
N ARG A 335 -7.17 1.91 6.16
CA ARG A 335 -5.92 2.41 6.77
C ARG A 335 -5.13 3.30 5.81
N ALA A 336 -5.03 2.92 4.53
CA ALA A 336 -4.36 3.76 3.53
C ALA A 336 -5.09 5.10 3.35
N ASN A 337 -6.42 5.12 3.48
CA ASN A 337 -7.26 6.29 3.33
C ASN A 337 -7.62 6.96 4.67
N VAL A 338 -6.84 6.73 5.73
CA VAL A 338 -7.16 7.24 7.09
C VAL A 338 -7.21 8.76 7.16
N VAL A 339 -6.50 9.46 6.27
CA VAL A 339 -6.50 10.93 6.16
C VAL A 339 -7.91 11.47 5.84
N HIS A 340 -8.75 10.68 5.18
CA HIS A 340 -10.13 11.06 4.87
C HIS A 340 -11.11 10.86 6.04
N LEU A 341 -10.72 10.09 7.05
CA LEU A 341 -11.53 9.85 8.25
C LEU A 341 -11.30 10.98 9.26
N GLN A 342 -12.17 11.98 9.26
CA GLN A 342 -12.08 13.07 10.23
C GLN A 342 -12.35 12.57 11.67
N SER A 343 -13.24 11.57 11.83
CA SER A 343 -13.51 10.93 13.11
C SER A 343 -12.27 10.26 13.71
N TYR A 344 -11.41 9.65 12.89
CA TYR A 344 -10.22 8.94 13.35
C TYR A 344 -9.22 9.87 14.01
N GLY A 345 -8.95 11.04 13.42
CA GLY A 345 -8.00 12.01 13.98
C GLY A 345 -8.43 12.50 15.37
N ARG A 346 -9.71 12.81 15.55
CA ARG A 346 -10.28 13.24 16.84
C ARG A 346 -10.28 12.11 17.87
N LEU A 347 -10.64 10.90 17.44
CA LEU A 347 -10.71 9.76 18.33
C LEU A 347 -9.33 9.29 18.80
N ARG A 348 -8.32 9.37 17.93
CA ARG A 348 -6.93 9.12 18.31
C ARG A 348 -6.42 10.12 19.33
N ALA A 349 -6.78 11.41 19.19
CA ALA A 349 -6.46 12.43 20.19
C ALA A 349 -7.12 12.12 21.54
N ILE A 350 -8.37 11.66 21.53
CA ILE A 350 -9.06 11.20 22.76
C ILE A 350 -8.36 9.99 23.36
N CYS A 351 -7.98 8.99 22.56
CA CYS A 351 -7.20 7.83 23.02
C CYS A 351 -5.86 8.23 23.65
N SER A 352 -5.16 9.23 23.10
CA SER A 352 -3.87 9.69 23.65
C SER A 352 -4.00 10.49 24.94
N LEU A 353 -5.14 11.14 25.14
CA LEU A 353 -5.43 11.93 26.34
C LEU A 353 -6.14 11.09 27.42
N ALA A 354 -6.62 9.89 27.08
CA ALA A 354 -7.28 9.00 28.01
C ALA A 354 -6.28 8.43 29.03
N PRO A 355 -6.60 8.45 30.33
CA PRO A 355 -5.74 7.87 31.34
C PRO A 355 -5.59 6.36 31.08
N PRO A 356 -4.38 5.78 31.25
CA PRO A 356 -4.18 4.35 31.07
C PRO A 356 -5.02 3.56 32.05
N GLN A 357 -6.07 2.90 31.56
CA GLN A 357 -6.91 2.03 32.39
C GLN A 357 -6.18 0.72 32.66
N ILE A 358 -5.82 0.48 33.92
CA ILE A 358 -5.30 -0.81 34.40
C ILE A 358 -6.42 -1.84 34.24
N GLY A 359 -6.27 -2.72 33.26
CA GLY A 359 -7.31 -3.68 32.88
C GLY A 359 -7.72 -4.61 34.03
N LYS A 360 -9.03 -4.63 34.34
CA LYS A 360 -9.67 -5.75 35.03
C LYS A 360 -9.56 -7.00 34.15
N GLY A 361 -8.64 -7.88 34.54
CA GLY A 361 -8.50 -9.30 34.23
C GLY A 361 -9.17 -9.87 32.96
N ASN A 362 -8.33 -10.26 31.99
CA ASN A 362 -8.54 -11.52 31.29
C ASN A 362 -7.21 -12.08 30.73
N GLY A 363 -6.81 -13.24 31.25
CA GLY A 363 -6.01 -14.23 30.52
C GLY A 363 -4.56 -13.89 30.19
N MET A 364 -3.69 -14.07 31.18
CA MET A 364 -2.24 -14.18 31.07
C MET A 364 -1.77 -15.03 29.86
N LYS A 365 -1.17 -14.39 28.85
CA LYS A 365 -0.19 -15.00 27.94
C LYS A 365 0.87 -13.98 27.52
N GLY A 366 2.01 -14.03 28.20
CA GLY A 366 3.20 -13.24 27.88
C GLY A 366 3.97 -12.85 29.13
N VAL A 367 4.46 -13.83 29.88
CA VAL A 367 5.30 -13.57 31.06
C VAL A 367 6.67 -13.07 30.59
N ARG A 368 6.86 -11.76 30.60
CA ARG A 368 8.14 -11.18 30.99
C ARG A 368 8.01 -10.89 32.47
N MET A 369 8.79 -11.58 33.30
CA MET A 369 8.83 -11.36 34.74
C MET A 369 9.24 -9.90 34.98
N LEU A 370 8.29 -9.07 35.41
CA LEU A 370 8.57 -7.74 35.95
C LEU A 370 9.22 -7.92 37.34
N THR A 371 10.16 -7.06 37.66
CA THR A 371 10.84 -7.07 38.97
C THR A 371 9.89 -6.57 40.06
N ALA A 372 10.11 -6.96 41.33
CA ALA A 372 9.20 -6.64 42.43
C ALA A 372 9.05 -5.12 42.66
N GLU A 373 10.11 -4.34 42.43
CA GLU A 373 10.10 -2.87 42.53
C GLU A 373 9.19 -2.24 41.47
N GLU A 374 9.23 -2.73 40.22
CA GLU A 374 8.35 -2.22 39.14
C GLU A 374 6.87 -2.55 39.36
N ILE A 375 6.56 -3.54 40.21
CA ILE A 375 5.18 -3.89 40.57
C ILE A 375 4.68 -2.99 41.70
N GLU A 376 5.54 -2.65 42.66
CA GLU A 376 5.23 -1.78 43.79
C GLU A 376 5.07 -0.32 43.35
N GLU A 377 6.02 0.21 42.56
CA GLU A 377 5.96 1.56 41.99
C GLU A 377 4.72 1.75 41.09
N ARG A 378 4.31 0.69 40.40
CA ARG A 378 3.10 0.68 39.57
C ARG A 378 1.82 0.52 40.38
N ALA A 379 1.88 -0.06 41.57
CA ALA A 379 0.76 -0.16 42.50
C ALA A 379 0.53 1.18 43.23
N GLU A 380 1.61 1.88 43.59
CA GLU A 380 1.55 3.22 44.18
C GLU A 380 1.00 4.24 43.18
N MET A 381 1.50 4.28 41.94
CA MET A 381 0.91 5.12 40.88
C MET A 381 -0.56 4.77 40.57
N ALA A 382 -0.98 3.53 40.83
CA ALA A 382 -2.38 3.11 40.64
C ALA A 382 -3.29 3.63 41.75
N GLN A 383 -2.81 3.64 42.99
CA GLN A 383 -3.55 4.22 44.12
C GLN A 383 -3.68 5.73 43.98
N GLU A 384 -2.61 6.44 43.59
CA GLU A 384 -2.67 7.89 43.34
C GLU A 384 -3.68 8.23 42.22
N LEU A 385 -3.69 7.45 41.12
CA LEU A 385 -4.64 7.70 40.03
C LEU A 385 -6.09 7.35 40.41
N GLU A 386 -6.31 6.37 41.27
CA GLU A 386 -7.65 6.01 41.76
C GLU A 386 -8.20 7.11 42.70
N GLU A 387 -7.34 7.66 43.55
CA GLU A 387 -7.64 8.84 44.39
C GLU A 387 -7.90 10.09 43.53
N ASP A 388 -7.09 10.36 42.50
CA ASP A 388 -7.31 11.47 41.55
C ASP A 388 -8.66 11.34 40.83
N VAL A 389 -9.05 10.12 40.44
CA VAL A 389 -10.34 9.85 39.77
C VAL A 389 -11.52 10.01 40.74
N GLU A 390 -11.36 9.60 42.01
CA GLU A 390 -12.36 9.83 43.06
C GLU A 390 -12.52 11.33 43.38
N GLU A 391 -11.42 12.08 43.49
CA GLU A 391 -11.46 13.54 43.66
C GLU A 391 -12.13 14.25 42.47
N LEU A 392 -11.84 13.84 41.22
CA LEU A 392 -12.50 14.36 40.03
C LEU A 392 -14.01 14.00 39.98
N GLN A 393 -14.39 12.86 40.55
CA GLN A 393 -15.79 12.45 40.74
C GLN A 393 -16.51 13.31 41.79
N GLU A 394 -15.85 13.67 42.90
CA GLU A 394 -16.40 14.53 43.94
C GLU A 394 -16.47 16.01 43.53
N GLU A 395 -15.54 16.49 42.70
CA GLU A 395 -15.55 17.88 42.19
C GLU A 395 -16.54 18.13 41.04
N GLY A 396 -17.12 17.08 40.44
CA GLY A 396 -18.09 17.21 39.34
C GLY A 396 -17.50 17.73 38.02
N LYS A 397 -16.17 17.68 37.86
CA LYS A 397 -15.43 18.11 36.66
C LYS A 397 -15.02 16.91 35.80
N LEU A 398 -15.98 16.11 35.32
CA LEU A 398 -15.62 15.05 34.38
C LEU A 398 -15.32 15.66 33.00
N ASN A 399 -14.11 15.43 32.49
CA ASN A 399 -13.75 15.80 31.13
C ASN A 399 -14.46 14.88 30.12
N LEU A 400 -14.56 15.34 28.87
CA LEU A 400 -15.10 14.54 27.76
C LEU A 400 -14.44 13.16 27.66
N VAL A 401 -13.13 13.13 27.91
CA VAL A 401 -12.30 11.93 27.90
C VAL A 401 -12.74 10.95 28.99
N ASP A 402 -13.01 11.42 30.21
CA ASP A 402 -13.47 10.58 31.33
C ASP A 402 -14.85 10.01 31.03
N ILE A 403 -15.76 10.81 30.46
CA ILE A 403 -17.12 10.36 30.13
C ILE A 403 -17.09 9.30 29.04
N MET A 404 -16.29 9.49 27.98
CA MET A 404 -16.16 8.49 26.91
C MET A 404 -15.45 7.23 27.42
N THR A 405 -14.47 7.36 28.30
CA THR A 405 -13.74 6.23 28.90
C THR A 405 -14.63 5.44 29.87
N ILE A 406 -15.39 6.11 30.74
CA ILE A 406 -16.38 5.49 31.65
C ILE A 406 -17.48 4.79 30.84
N LEU A 407 -17.96 5.39 29.75
CA LEU A 407 -18.97 4.77 28.88
C LEU A 407 -18.44 3.56 28.11
N GLY A 408 -17.17 3.59 27.68
CA GLY A 408 -16.49 2.43 27.09
C GLY A 408 -16.31 1.30 28.12
N ALA A 409 -15.82 1.63 29.32
CA ALA A 409 -15.57 0.68 30.40
C ALA A 409 -16.86 0.03 30.93
N ALA A 410 -17.96 0.78 31.07
CA ALA A 410 -19.26 0.28 31.54
C ALA A 410 -19.89 -0.78 30.61
N ARG A 411 -19.40 -0.92 29.37
CA ARG A 411 -19.83 -1.96 28.42
C ARG A 411 -18.88 -3.16 28.36
N GLY A 412 -17.76 -3.13 29.09
CA GLY A 412 -16.74 -4.19 29.08
C GLY A 412 -15.68 -4.05 27.98
N ASN A 413 -15.64 -2.92 27.26
CA ASN A 413 -14.57 -2.64 26.31
C ASN A 413 -13.35 -2.15 27.11
N ALA A 414 -12.32 -2.99 27.23
CA ALA A 414 -11.04 -2.55 27.79
C ALA A 414 -10.42 -1.55 26.80
N VAL A 415 -10.41 -0.27 27.17
CA VAL A 415 -9.77 0.81 26.39
C VAL A 415 -8.26 0.67 26.53
N ASN A 416 -7.69 -0.34 25.85
CA ASN A 416 -6.25 -0.47 25.74
C ASN A 416 -5.86 0.05 24.34
N CYS A 417 -5.82 1.38 24.18
CA CYS A 417 -5.32 2.00 22.95
C CYS A 417 -3.81 1.68 22.88
N THR A 418 -3.45 0.62 22.16
CA THR A 418 -2.07 0.08 22.12
C THR A 418 -1.12 0.88 21.21
N GLU A 419 -1.60 1.93 20.53
CA GLU A 419 -0.81 2.67 19.54
C GLU A 419 -0.25 3.99 20.11
N SER A 420 0.86 3.88 20.84
CA SER A 420 1.73 5.00 21.23
C SER A 420 2.82 5.25 20.16
N ARG A 421 2.42 5.62 18.93
CA ARG A 421 3.36 6.16 17.94
C ARG A 421 2.95 7.58 17.54
N PRO A 422 3.86 8.58 17.64
CA PRO A 422 3.56 9.96 17.24
C PRO A 422 3.37 10.07 15.72
N LEU A 423 2.58 11.06 15.29
CA LEU A 423 2.23 11.34 13.89
C LEU A 423 3.33 12.08 13.10
N VAL A 424 4.58 12.05 13.56
CA VAL A 424 5.67 12.76 12.92
C VAL A 424 6.89 11.84 12.86
N GLN A 425 7.13 11.26 11.67
CA GLN A 425 8.47 10.85 11.28
C GLN A 425 9.22 12.14 10.90
N GLU A 426 9.59 12.94 11.90
CA GLU A 426 10.70 13.88 11.74
C GLU A 426 11.92 12.99 11.54
N ASN A 427 12.49 13.04 10.34
CA ASN A 427 13.85 12.68 9.94
C ASN A 427 13.87 12.17 8.49
N MET A 428 13.37 13.00 7.57
CA MET A 428 13.90 13.12 6.22
C MET A 428 13.72 14.57 5.76
N SER A 429 14.52 15.46 6.33
CA SER A 429 14.84 16.75 5.72
C SER A 429 16.32 17.02 5.97
N LEU A 430 17.05 17.18 4.87
CA LEU A 430 18.43 17.63 4.86
C LEU A 430 18.57 18.99 5.54
N GLU A 431 19.60 19.08 6.38
CA GLU A 431 20.40 20.23 6.84
C GLU A 431 19.78 21.61 7.18
N PRO A 432 20.35 22.29 8.20
CA PRO A 432 19.80 23.50 8.77
C PRO A 432 20.30 24.75 8.03
N ASN A 433 19.45 25.76 7.89
CA ASN A 433 19.92 27.12 7.67
C ASN A 433 19.49 28.01 8.84
N HIS A 434 20.49 28.52 9.54
CA HIS A 434 20.40 29.48 10.63
C HIS A 434 19.84 30.82 10.13
N GLN A 435 18.89 31.38 10.89
CA GLN A 435 18.59 32.81 11.13
C GLN A 435 17.12 32.89 11.53
N GLY A 436 16.66 33.43 12.65
CA GLY A 436 17.26 34.20 13.73
C GLY A 436 16.05 34.81 14.45
N TYR A 437 15.66 34.28 15.61
CA TYR A 437 14.61 34.86 16.45
C TYR A 437 15.23 35.96 17.31
N HIS A 438 14.80 37.20 17.10
CA HIS A 438 15.04 38.30 18.03
C HIS A 438 14.10 38.16 19.23
N GLU A 439 14.69 37.97 20.42
CA GLU A 439 14.01 38.11 21.71
C GLU A 439 13.53 39.54 21.91
N LEU A 440 12.27 39.67 22.31
CA LEU A 440 11.69 40.85 22.94
C LEU A 440 12.27 40.96 24.36
N LYS A 441 13.04 42.01 24.62
CA LYS A 441 13.46 42.39 25.97
C LYS A 441 12.83 43.75 26.32
N GLU A 442 12.04 43.73 27.40
CA GLU A 442 11.36 44.88 27.97
C GLU A 442 12.32 45.86 28.67
N THR A 443 12.05 47.15 28.41
CA THR A 443 12.23 48.34 29.27
C THR A 443 13.63 48.85 29.65
N ALA A 444 13.91 50.10 29.27
CA ALA A 444 14.06 51.21 30.23
C ALA A 444 14.00 52.58 29.52
N SER A 445 13.29 53.50 30.16
CA SER A 445 13.16 54.93 29.89
C SER A 445 14.48 55.69 30.06
N CYS A 446 14.77 56.67 29.19
CA CYS A 446 15.05 58.09 29.55
C CYS A 446 15.62 58.93 28.38
N LYS A 447 14.85 59.97 28.01
CA LYS A 447 15.22 61.38 27.74
C LYS A 447 16.61 61.78 27.24
N ASN A 448 16.60 62.58 26.16
CA ASN A 448 17.17 63.93 25.98
C ASN A 448 17.92 64.13 24.65
N ASP A 449 17.62 65.32 24.10
CA ASP A 449 18.19 66.07 22.98
C ASP A 449 17.84 65.65 21.54
#